data_AF-A0A7C3YWX0-F1
#
_entry.id   AF-A0A7C3YWX0-F1
#
_cell.length_a   1.000
_cell.length_b   1.000
_cell.length_c   1.000
_cell.angle_alpha   90.00
_cell.angle_beta   90.00
_cell.angle_gamma   90.00
#
_symmetry.space_group_name_H-M   'P 1'
#
loop_
_entity.id
_entity.type
_entity.pdbx_description
1 polymer ?
#
loop_
_entity_poly.entity_id
_entity_poly.type
_entity_poly.pdbx_seq_one_letter_code
_entity_poly.pdbx_strand_id
1 'polypeptide(L)'
;MEKNALLAFILTLLVLFFFQFFLSPPRKVEKPPPKRQEQKELKGETKPSKIYRIETPLLRVEISDLGGAIRSVKLKEYKETVKSRKEKELIEEISPYSYVPMLLWETGDDRFYFECDKENLQVAGREEGLSCEARLPDGKTIKKVYTFHPSAYTIGFGLTTEGWEGERRVDFAAISWKGKRSYVFKGPIVYDKGLKQIDKIKDTLSYGSYKYAGFDEGYFAFLIIPEQGTPPLSLLRRGETPVISLTMRGKELRGRLYVGPKRSDL
;
A
#
# COMPACT_ATOMS: atom_id res chain seq x y z
N MET A 1 -71.45 0.45 36.16
CA MET A 1 -70.30 1.29 36.57
C MET A 1 -69.40 1.62 35.37
N GLU A 2 -69.95 1.80 34.15
CA GLU A 2 -69.16 1.69 32.90
C GLU A 2 -69.15 2.96 32.01
N LYS A 3 -70.01 3.95 32.27
CA LYS A 3 -70.09 5.15 31.41
C LYS A 3 -68.94 6.13 31.64
N ASN A 4 -68.44 6.25 32.86
CA ASN A 4 -67.37 7.19 33.20
C ASN A 4 -65.98 6.66 32.80
N ALA A 5 -65.79 5.34 32.81
CA ALA A 5 -64.55 4.71 32.37
C ALA A 5 -64.35 4.82 30.85
N LEU A 6 -65.43 4.67 30.07
CA LEU A 6 -65.39 4.83 28.62
C LEU A 6 -65.09 6.28 28.22
N LEU A 7 -65.67 7.26 28.93
CA LEU A 7 -65.42 8.68 28.68
C LEU A 7 -63.96 9.06 28.95
N ALA A 8 -63.37 8.54 30.03
CA ALA A 8 -61.96 8.76 30.36
C ALA A 8 -61.02 8.15 29.31
N PHE A 9 -61.36 6.97 28.77
CA PHE A 9 -60.56 6.32 27.74
C PHE A 9 -60.55 7.12 26.43
N ILE A 10 -61.70 7.62 26.01
CA ILE A 10 -61.84 8.47 24.81
C ILE A 10 -61.08 9.79 25.01
N LEU A 11 -61.19 10.41 26.19
CA LEU A 11 -60.48 11.65 26.50
C LEU A 11 -58.95 11.46 26.44
N THR A 12 -58.45 10.33 26.94
CA THR A 12 -57.01 10.02 26.94
C THR A 12 -56.49 9.81 25.51
N LEU A 13 -57.27 9.13 24.66
CA LEU A 13 -56.95 8.98 23.24
C LEU A 13 -56.92 10.32 22.50
N LEU A 14 -57.88 11.22 22.78
CA LEU A 14 -57.92 12.55 22.17
C LEU A 14 -56.71 13.40 22.60
N VAL A 15 -56.31 13.35 23.87
CA VAL A 15 -55.12 14.06 24.37
C VAL A 15 -53.84 13.54 23.71
N LEU A 16 -53.68 12.22 23.58
CA LEU A 16 -52.54 11.63 22.88
C LEU A 16 -52.51 11.99 21.39
N PHE A 17 -53.66 12.00 20.73
CA PHE A 17 -53.76 12.37 19.33
C PHE A 17 -53.43 13.85 19.10
N PHE A 18 -53.91 14.72 19.99
CA PHE A 18 -53.59 16.15 19.94
C PHE A 18 -52.10 16.40 20.19
N PHE A 19 -51.50 15.70 21.15
CA PHE A 19 -50.06 15.80 21.44
C PHE A 19 -49.21 15.30 20.25
N GLN A 20 -49.57 14.19 19.60
CA GLN A 20 -48.88 13.72 18.40
C GLN A 20 -49.01 14.69 17.23
N PHE A 21 -50.19 15.29 17.03
CA PHE A 21 -50.43 16.16 15.89
C PHE A 21 -49.75 17.53 16.05
N PHE A 22 -49.72 18.09 17.26
CA PHE A 22 -49.18 19.44 17.50
C PHE A 22 -47.72 19.50 17.96
N LEU A 23 -47.15 18.44 18.54
CA LEU A 23 -45.76 18.44 19.07
C LEU A 23 -44.78 17.51 18.34
N SER A 24 -45.20 16.79 17.30
CA SER A 24 -44.25 16.04 16.47
C SER A 24 -43.53 16.99 15.50
N PRO A 25 -42.19 17.11 15.55
CA PRO A 25 -41.47 17.87 14.53
C PRO A 25 -41.74 17.23 13.16
N PRO A 26 -41.93 18.02 12.08
CA PRO A 26 -42.15 17.46 10.76
C PRO A 26 -41.00 16.51 10.44
N ARG A 27 -41.32 15.27 10.04
CA ARG A 27 -40.32 14.34 9.51
C ARG A 27 -39.54 15.08 8.42
N LYS A 28 -38.24 15.30 8.64
CA LYS A 28 -37.34 15.74 7.57
C LYS A 28 -37.47 14.70 6.47
N VAL A 29 -38.15 15.08 5.39
CA VAL A 29 -38.02 14.39 4.11
C VAL A 29 -36.55 14.56 3.76
N GLU A 30 -35.74 13.52 3.99
CA GLU A 30 -34.40 13.44 3.44
C GLU A 30 -34.55 13.57 1.93
N LYS A 31 -34.24 14.75 1.41
CA LYS A 31 -33.98 14.92 -0.01
C LYS A 31 -32.88 13.92 -0.35
N PRO A 32 -33.03 13.12 -1.43
CA PRO A 32 -31.91 12.31 -1.90
C PRO A 32 -30.68 13.23 -2.01
N PRO A 33 -29.50 12.79 -1.56
CA PRO A 33 -28.31 13.64 -1.55
C PRO A 33 -28.15 14.23 -2.96
N PRO A 34 -27.83 15.53 -3.08
CA PRO A 34 -27.65 16.16 -4.37
C PRO A 34 -26.67 15.29 -5.15
N LYS A 35 -27.11 14.81 -6.33
CA LYS A 35 -26.27 14.11 -7.30
C LYS A 35 -24.99 14.94 -7.38
N ARG A 36 -23.93 14.43 -6.76
CA ARG A 36 -22.60 15.00 -6.83
C ARG A 36 -22.34 15.07 -8.30
N GLN A 37 -22.42 16.28 -8.86
CA GLN A 37 -22.02 16.54 -10.23
C GLN A 37 -20.72 15.80 -10.41
N GLU A 38 -20.68 14.93 -11.41
CA GLU A 38 -19.48 14.23 -11.83
C GLU A 38 -18.38 15.26 -11.93
N GLN A 39 -17.59 15.38 -10.86
CA GLN A 39 -16.20 15.72 -10.98
C GLN A 39 -15.70 14.65 -11.92
N LYS A 40 -15.57 15.06 -13.18
CA LYS A 40 -14.92 14.34 -14.25
C LYS A 40 -13.56 13.95 -13.68
N GLU A 41 -13.52 12.76 -13.06
CA GLU A 41 -12.30 12.06 -12.76
C GLU A 41 -11.59 12.03 -14.12
N LEU A 42 -10.54 12.82 -14.27
CA LEU A 42 -9.44 12.46 -15.15
C LEU A 42 -8.75 11.23 -14.53
N LYS A 43 -9.50 10.14 -14.34
CA LYS A 43 -8.98 8.79 -14.44
C LYS A 43 -8.65 8.66 -15.91
N GLY A 44 -7.35 8.68 -16.21
CA GLY A 44 -6.87 8.25 -17.51
C GLY A 44 -7.55 6.94 -17.89
N GLU A 45 -7.84 6.82 -19.18
CA GLU A 45 -8.41 5.64 -19.82
C GLU A 45 -7.93 4.34 -19.14
N THR A 46 -8.87 3.44 -18.87
CA THR A 46 -8.62 2.09 -18.37
C THR A 46 -7.93 1.24 -19.44
N LYS A 47 -6.70 1.60 -19.80
CA LYS A 47 -5.79 0.69 -20.46
C LYS A 47 -5.40 -0.36 -19.40
N PRO A 48 -5.50 -1.67 -19.70
CA PRO A 48 -4.95 -2.68 -18.81
C PRO A 48 -3.44 -2.43 -18.67
N SER A 49 -2.96 -2.36 -17.43
CA SER A 49 -1.54 -2.15 -17.14
C SER A 49 -0.67 -3.22 -17.83
N LYS A 50 0.36 -2.78 -18.55
CA LYS A 50 1.41 -3.64 -19.12
C LYS A 50 2.32 -4.15 -18.01
N ILE A 51 2.68 -5.42 -18.10
CA ILE A 51 3.45 -6.13 -17.07
C ILE A 51 4.80 -6.55 -17.61
N TYR A 52 5.84 -6.07 -16.95
CA TYR A 52 7.24 -6.39 -17.19
C TYR A 52 7.66 -7.54 -16.29
N ARG A 53 8.28 -8.58 -16.86
CA ARG A 53 8.62 -9.80 -16.13
C ARG A 53 10.12 -9.95 -15.99
N ILE A 54 10.56 -10.19 -14.76
CA ILE A 54 11.96 -10.39 -14.43
C ILE A 54 12.10 -11.74 -13.74
N GLU A 55 13.00 -12.57 -14.23
CA GLU A 55 13.29 -13.87 -13.63
C GLU A 55 14.77 -13.93 -13.25
N THR A 56 15.03 -14.38 -12.03
CA THR A 56 16.34 -14.85 -11.56
C THR A 56 16.23 -16.35 -11.26
N PRO A 57 17.33 -17.04 -10.94
CA PRO A 57 17.26 -18.38 -10.35
C PRO A 57 16.34 -18.47 -9.12
N LEU A 58 16.29 -17.42 -8.28
CA LEU A 58 15.59 -17.43 -7.00
C LEU A 58 14.21 -16.75 -7.02
N LEU A 59 13.99 -15.80 -7.92
CA LEU A 59 12.83 -14.91 -7.94
C LEU A 59 12.10 -14.90 -9.29
N ARG A 60 10.78 -14.74 -9.25
CA ARG A 60 10.01 -14.16 -10.36
C ARG A 60 9.37 -12.86 -9.88
N VAL A 61 9.64 -11.77 -10.58
CA VAL A 61 9.17 -10.42 -10.22
C VAL A 61 8.32 -9.89 -11.36
N GLU A 62 7.20 -9.26 -11.01
CA GLU A 62 6.38 -8.54 -11.96
C GLU A 62 6.35 -7.06 -11.59
N ILE A 63 6.71 -6.21 -12.57
CA ILE A 63 6.64 -4.75 -12.49
C ILE A 63 5.47 -4.29 -13.37
N SER A 64 4.62 -3.43 -12.81
CA SER A 64 3.51 -2.78 -13.52
C SER A 64 4.01 -1.50 -14.19
N ASP A 65 3.59 -1.25 -15.44
CA ASP A 65 3.78 0.06 -16.07
C ASP A 65 3.07 1.17 -15.27
N LEU A 66 1.94 0.87 -14.62
CA LEU A 66 1.31 1.77 -13.67
C LEU A 66 2.22 1.93 -12.45
N GLY A 67 2.79 3.12 -12.28
CA GLY A 67 3.74 3.43 -11.23
C GLY A 67 5.17 2.92 -11.45
N GLY A 68 5.45 2.13 -12.50
CA GLY A 68 6.78 1.56 -12.73
C GLY A 68 7.29 0.76 -11.54
N ALA A 69 6.41 -0.02 -10.90
CA ALA A 69 6.63 -0.57 -9.57
C ALA A 69 6.22 -2.02 -9.39
N ILE A 70 6.75 -2.64 -8.33
CA ILE A 70 6.60 -4.06 -8.03
C ILE A 70 5.16 -4.32 -7.64
N ARG A 71 4.51 -5.21 -8.38
CA ARG A 71 3.18 -5.73 -8.04
C ARG A 71 3.22 -7.17 -7.53
N SER A 72 4.24 -7.93 -7.90
CA SER A 72 4.40 -9.33 -7.49
C SER A 72 5.86 -9.74 -7.34
N VAL A 73 6.14 -10.54 -6.30
CA VAL A 73 7.42 -11.22 -6.08
C VAL A 73 7.17 -12.64 -5.58
N LYS A 74 7.60 -13.62 -6.38
CA LYS A 74 7.51 -15.06 -6.09
C LYS A 74 8.89 -15.64 -5.83
N LEU A 75 8.99 -16.48 -4.80
CA LEU A 75 10.19 -17.20 -4.44
C LEU A 75 10.18 -18.59 -5.08
N LYS A 76 11.08 -18.84 -6.03
CA LYS A 76 11.09 -20.07 -6.86
C LYS A 76 11.38 -21.33 -6.04
N GLU A 77 12.20 -21.21 -5.00
CA GLU A 77 12.61 -22.31 -4.13
C GLU A 77 11.58 -22.67 -3.03
N TYR A 78 10.55 -21.84 -2.83
CA TYR A 78 9.59 -22.00 -1.75
C TYR A 78 8.18 -22.23 -2.30
N LYS A 79 7.38 -23.03 -1.59
CA LYS A 79 5.99 -23.30 -1.94
C LYS A 79 5.05 -22.57 -0.99
N GLU A 80 3.86 -22.21 -1.48
CA GLU A 80 2.82 -21.54 -0.68
C GLU A 80 2.42 -22.39 0.54
N THR A 81 2.30 -23.71 0.35
CA THR A 81 2.09 -24.70 1.41
C THR A 81 2.84 -25.99 1.08
N VAL A 82 3.02 -26.87 2.08
CA VAL A 82 3.74 -28.16 1.93
C VAL A 82 3.21 -29.01 0.78
N LYS A 83 1.90 -28.97 0.50
CA LYS A 83 1.26 -29.76 -0.56
C LYS A 83 1.02 -28.96 -1.86
N SER A 84 1.35 -27.67 -1.88
CA SER A 84 1.12 -26.81 -3.05
C SER A 84 2.27 -26.92 -4.06
N ARG A 85 1.94 -26.88 -5.35
CA ARG A 85 2.93 -26.69 -6.41
C ARG A 85 3.23 -25.21 -6.67
N LYS A 86 2.37 -24.31 -6.20
CA LYS A 86 2.51 -22.85 -6.36
C LYS A 86 3.69 -22.34 -5.55
N GLU A 87 4.45 -21.45 -6.16
CA GLU A 87 5.55 -20.74 -5.50
C GLU A 87 5.02 -19.87 -4.37
N LYS A 88 5.83 -19.64 -3.33
CA LYS A 88 5.51 -18.68 -2.28
C LYS A 88 5.58 -17.28 -2.88
N GLU A 89 4.44 -16.61 -2.90
CA GLU A 89 4.34 -15.19 -3.25
C GLU A 89 4.41 -14.37 -1.96
N LEU A 90 5.34 -13.41 -1.92
CA LEU A 90 5.48 -12.48 -0.79
C LEU A 90 4.83 -11.15 -1.07
N ILE A 91 4.91 -10.67 -2.33
CA ILE A 91 4.20 -9.48 -2.75
C ILE A 91 3.00 -9.91 -3.58
N GLU A 92 1.80 -9.81 -3.01
CA GLU A 92 0.53 -10.05 -3.69
C GLU A 92 -0.62 -9.23 -3.05
N GLU A 93 -1.70 -9.02 -3.81
CA GLU A 93 -2.96 -8.45 -3.28
C GLU A 93 -2.78 -7.20 -2.40
N ILE A 94 -1.95 -6.25 -2.84
CA ILE A 94 -1.47 -5.11 -2.03
C ILE A 94 -2.56 -4.03 -1.82
N SER A 95 -3.78 -4.38 -1.44
CA SER A 95 -4.88 -3.42 -1.24
C SER A 95 -4.60 -2.47 -0.05
N PRO A 96 -4.91 -1.15 -0.16
CA PRO A 96 -5.57 -0.45 -1.27
C PRO A 96 -4.62 -0.01 -2.42
N TYR A 97 -3.35 -0.37 -2.35
CA TYR A 97 -2.36 -0.10 -3.40
C TYR A 97 -2.52 -1.08 -4.58
N SER A 98 -1.85 -0.77 -5.69
CA SER A 98 -1.74 -1.69 -6.85
C SER A 98 -0.30 -2.18 -7.06
N TYR A 99 0.67 -1.52 -6.42
CA TYR A 99 2.09 -1.76 -6.53
C TYR A 99 2.82 -1.11 -5.34
N VAL A 100 4.08 -1.49 -5.14
CA VAL A 100 5.03 -0.86 -4.22
C VAL A 100 6.42 -0.74 -4.87
N PRO A 101 7.20 0.29 -4.55
CA PRO A 101 6.80 1.46 -3.78
C PRO A 101 5.90 2.42 -4.56
N MET A 102 5.05 3.14 -3.83
CA MET A 102 4.24 4.26 -4.34
C MET A 102 4.87 5.59 -3.92
N LEU A 103 5.16 6.47 -4.87
CA LEU A 103 5.59 7.84 -4.61
C LEU A 103 4.36 8.73 -4.41
N LEU A 104 4.36 9.52 -3.33
CA LEU A 104 3.34 10.50 -3.01
C LEU A 104 3.95 11.88 -2.83
N TRP A 105 3.17 12.90 -3.17
CA TRP A 105 3.44 14.30 -2.88
C TRP A 105 2.16 14.96 -2.37
N GLU A 106 2.21 16.26 -2.08
CA GLU A 106 1.11 17.00 -1.47
C GLU A 106 -0.22 16.88 -2.25
N THR A 107 -0.15 16.91 -3.57
CA THR A 107 -1.34 16.98 -4.45
C THR A 107 -1.64 15.68 -5.21
N GLY A 108 -0.87 14.61 -5.02
CA GLY A 108 -1.03 13.40 -5.82
C GLY A 108 -0.05 12.27 -5.54
N ASP A 109 -0.06 11.30 -6.46
CA ASP A 109 0.74 10.08 -6.41
C ASP A 109 1.17 9.65 -7.82
N ASP A 110 2.11 8.71 -7.90
CA ASP A 110 2.73 8.27 -9.14
C ASP A 110 1.92 7.27 -9.96
N ARG A 111 0.59 7.27 -9.87
CA ARG A 111 -0.30 6.42 -10.70
C ARG A 111 -0.37 6.90 -12.16
N PHE A 112 0.78 6.97 -12.80
CA PHE A 112 1.02 7.22 -14.21
C PHE A 112 1.55 5.95 -14.87
N TYR A 113 1.46 5.89 -16.20
CA TYR A 113 2.11 4.81 -16.96
C TYR A 113 3.56 5.17 -17.23
N PHE A 114 4.46 4.29 -16.81
CA PHE A 114 5.90 4.34 -17.01
C PHE A 114 6.29 3.52 -18.22
N GLU A 115 7.30 3.96 -18.95
CA GLU A 115 7.98 3.15 -19.96
C GLU A 115 9.22 2.53 -19.33
N CYS A 116 9.30 1.19 -19.35
CA CYS A 116 10.52 0.49 -18.94
C CYS A 116 11.33 0.01 -20.13
N ASP A 117 12.66 0.02 -19.99
CA ASP A 117 13.64 -0.27 -21.03
C ASP A 117 13.70 -1.74 -21.50
N LYS A 118 13.17 -2.68 -20.70
CA LYS A 118 13.16 -4.12 -21.02
C LYS A 118 11.84 -4.77 -20.65
N GLU A 119 11.20 -5.49 -21.58
CA GLU A 119 9.90 -6.15 -21.33
C GLU A 119 10.01 -7.46 -20.52
N ASN A 120 10.91 -8.34 -20.95
CA ASN A 120 11.21 -9.60 -20.28
C ASN A 120 12.71 -9.64 -20.00
N LEU A 121 13.09 -9.83 -18.74
CA LEU A 121 14.48 -9.82 -18.29
C LEU A 121 14.81 -11.15 -17.59
N GLN A 122 15.84 -11.83 -18.08
CA GLN A 122 16.36 -13.08 -17.51
C GLN A 122 17.75 -12.82 -16.92
N VAL A 123 17.88 -12.95 -15.61
CA VAL A 123 19.09 -12.59 -14.85
C VAL A 123 19.71 -13.85 -14.27
N ALA A 124 20.63 -14.47 -15.02
CA ALA A 124 21.23 -15.76 -14.65
C ALA A 124 22.73 -15.70 -14.35
N GLY A 125 23.52 -14.93 -15.11
CA GLY A 125 24.98 -14.95 -15.01
C GLY A 125 25.61 -13.77 -14.28
N ARG A 126 24.96 -12.61 -14.30
CA ARG A 126 25.42 -11.37 -13.67
C ARG A 126 24.23 -10.53 -13.23
N GLU A 127 24.51 -9.49 -12.45
CA GLU A 127 23.48 -8.51 -12.12
C GLU A 127 23.00 -7.75 -13.36
N GLU A 128 21.70 -7.45 -13.38
CA GLU A 128 21.07 -6.65 -14.43
C GLU A 128 19.99 -5.75 -13.85
N GLY A 129 19.79 -4.60 -14.50
CA GLY A 129 18.77 -3.63 -14.11
C GLY A 129 17.58 -3.56 -15.07
N LEU A 130 16.48 -3.04 -14.53
CA LEU A 130 15.31 -2.52 -15.24
C LEU A 130 15.13 -1.05 -14.87
N SER A 131 15.01 -0.17 -15.86
CA SER A 131 14.77 1.26 -15.67
C SER A 131 13.39 1.61 -16.21
N CYS A 132 12.53 2.17 -15.35
CA CYS A 132 11.20 2.64 -15.69
C CYS A 132 11.12 4.16 -15.52
N GLU A 133 10.63 4.88 -16.51
CA GLU A 133 10.56 6.35 -16.50
C GLU A 133 9.18 6.85 -16.91
N ALA A 134 8.72 7.92 -16.25
CA ALA A 134 7.51 8.64 -16.60
C ALA A 134 7.78 10.15 -16.64
N ARG A 135 7.22 10.82 -17.65
CA ARG A 135 7.19 12.26 -17.76
C ARG A 135 5.77 12.76 -17.53
N LEU A 136 5.60 13.63 -16.54
CA LEU A 136 4.31 14.20 -16.20
C LEU A 136 3.94 15.36 -17.15
N PRO A 137 2.64 15.69 -17.28
CA PRO A 137 2.19 16.79 -18.14
C PRO A 137 2.80 18.16 -17.81
N ASP A 138 3.20 18.37 -16.57
CA ASP A 138 3.84 19.60 -16.08
C ASP A 138 5.37 19.62 -16.28
N GLY A 139 5.92 18.64 -17.00
CA GLY A 139 7.34 18.54 -17.34
C GLY A 139 8.20 17.86 -16.29
N LYS A 140 7.65 17.48 -15.13
CA LYS A 140 8.38 16.73 -14.11
C LYS A 140 8.67 15.30 -14.57
N THR A 141 9.77 14.71 -14.09
CA THR A 141 10.14 13.33 -14.40
C THR A 141 10.25 12.49 -13.13
N ILE A 142 9.90 11.20 -13.26
CA ILE A 142 10.09 10.18 -12.24
C ILE A 142 10.80 9.01 -12.90
N LYS A 143 11.91 8.57 -12.30
CA LYS A 143 12.67 7.41 -12.75
C LYS A 143 12.83 6.41 -11.61
N LYS A 144 12.44 5.16 -11.84
CA LYS A 144 12.63 4.04 -10.92
C LYS A 144 13.56 3.02 -11.55
N VAL A 145 14.60 2.63 -10.83
CA VAL A 145 15.59 1.65 -11.27
C VAL A 145 15.61 0.49 -10.29
N TYR A 146 15.50 -0.72 -10.83
CA TYR A 146 15.59 -1.97 -10.07
C TYR A 146 16.82 -2.75 -10.53
N THR A 147 17.62 -3.25 -9.60
CA THR A 147 18.78 -4.12 -9.89
C THR A 147 18.56 -5.48 -9.30
N PHE A 148 18.73 -6.52 -10.11
CA PHE A 148 18.51 -7.91 -9.73
C PHE A 148 19.82 -8.68 -9.76
N HIS A 149 20.02 -9.56 -8.79
CA HIS A 149 21.17 -10.44 -8.72
C HIS A 149 20.73 -11.90 -8.91
N PRO A 150 21.53 -12.73 -9.61
CA PRO A 150 21.14 -14.12 -9.88
C PRO A 150 21.10 -15.00 -8.62
N SER A 151 21.86 -14.65 -7.58
CA SER A 151 22.06 -15.45 -6.37
C SER A 151 21.52 -14.81 -5.08
N ALA A 152 20.68 -13.77 -5.18
CA ALA A 152 20.15 -13.08 -3.99
C ALA A 152 18.63 -12.87 -4.05
N TYR A 153 18.02 -12.78 -2.86
CA TYR A 153 16.63 -12.34 -2.62
C TYR A 153 16.50 -10.81 -2.53
N THR A 154 17.60 -10.10 -2.76
CA THR A 154 17.66 -8.65 -2.66
C THR A 154 17.51 -8.02 -4.04
N ILE A 155 16.65 -7.00 -4.10
CA ILE A 155 16.43 -6.16 -5.27
C ILE A 155 16.94 -4.77 -4.94
N GLY A 156 17.93 -4.27 -5.67
CA GLY A 156 18.35 -2.86 -5.57
C GLY A 156 17.22 -1.95 -6.03
N PHE A 157 17.00 -0.84 -5.36
CA PHE A 157 15.97 0.14 -5.66
C PHE A 157 16.55 1.55 -5.68
N GLY A 158 16.36 2.25 -6.79
CA GLY A 158 16.64 3.67 -6.94
C GLY A 158 15.40 4.42 -7.42
N LEU A 159 15.14 5.58 -6.83
CA LEU A 159 14.12 6.52 -7.26
C LEU A 159 14.76 7.89 -7.47
N THR A 160 14.58 8.46 -8.66
CA THR A 160 15.01 9.83 -8.98
C THR A 160 13.82 10.65 -9.46
N THR A 161 13.80 11.92 -9.07
CA THR A 161 12.73 12.87 -9.40
C THR A 161 13.35 14.20 -9.83
N GLU A 162 13.01 14.69 -11.03
CA GLU A 162 13.48 15.99 -11.55
C GLU A 162 12.34 16.97 -11.77
N GLY A 163 12.60 18.26 -11.52
CA GLY A 163 11.57 19.31 -11.55
C GLY A 163 10.61 19.31 -10.35
N TRP A 164 10.92 18.52 -9.31
CA TRP A 164 10.12 18.45 -8.09
C TRP A 164 10.70 19.33 -6.99
N GLU A 165 9.82 20.05 -6.31
CA GLU A 165 10.10 20.76 -5.07
C GLU A 165 9.22 20.20 -3.95
N GLY A 166 9.63 20.44 -2.69
CA GLY A 166 8.88 19.99 -1.52
C GLY A 166 9.12 18.53 -1.12
N GLU A 167 8.46 18.16 -0.03
CA GLU A 167 8.55 16.84 0.57
C GLU A 167 7.77 15.80 -0.25
N ARG A 168 8.45 14.71 -0.58
CA ARG A 168 7.84 13.52 -1.18
C ARG A 168 7.93 12.37 -0.20
N ARG A 169 6.98 11.45 -0.29
CA ARG A 169 6.97 10.21 0.50
C ARG A 169 6.97 9.00 -0.40
N VAL A 170 7.62 7.94 0.06
CA VAL A 170 7.68 6.67 -0.64
C VAL A 170 7.07 5.61 0.27
N ASP A 171 5.85 5.21 -0.06
CA ASP A 171 5.07 4.26 0.73
C ASP A 171 5.35 2.83 0.26
N PHE A 172 5.64 1.97 1.23
CA PHE A 172 5.70 0.52 1.11
C PHE A 172 4.60 -0.07 2.00
N ALA A 173 3.58 -0.66 1.37
CA ALA A 173 2.47 -1.27 2.08
C ALA A 173 2.76 -2.73 2.45
N ALA A 174 2.08 -3.24 3.48
CA ALA A 174 2.11 -4.66 3.82
C ALA A 174 1.60 -5.51 2.64
N ILE A 175 2.29 -6.62 2.38
CA ILE A 175 2.33 -7.29 1.08
C ILE A 175 1.59 -8.65 1.03
N SER A 176 0.98 -9.07 2.14
CA SER A 176 0.27 -10.36 2.26
C SER A 176 -1.00 -10.18 3.07
N TRP A 177 -2.09 -9.80 2.40
CA TRP A 177 -3.44 -9.75 2.98
C TRP A 177 -4.42 -10.60 2.16
N LYS A 178 -4.07 -11.86 1.90
CA LYS A 178 -5.05 -12.85 1.47
C LYS A 178 -6.05 -13.12 2.60
N GLY A 179 -7.22 -12.51 2.49
CA GLY A 179 -8.36 -12.75 3.40
C GLY A 179 -8.15 -12.20 4.81
N LYS A 180 -9.26 -11.93 5.51
CA LYS A 180 -9.25 -11.39 6.88
C LYS A 180 -8.39 -12.29 7.79
N ARG A 181 -7.28 -11.72 8.30
CA ARG A 181 -6.37 -12.30 9.31
C ARG A 181 -5.55 -13.49 8.81
N SER A 182 -4.52 -13.21 8.00
CA SER A 182 -3.34 -14.08 7.95
C SER A 182 -2.74 -14.17 9.36
N TYR A 183 -2.81 -15.35 9.99
CA TYR A 183 -2.24 -15.65 11.31
C TYR A 183 -0.70 -15.53 11.34
N VAL A 184 -0.07 -15.35 10.16
CA VAL A 184 1.38 -15.42 9.95
C VAL A 184 2.03 -14.02 9.93
N PHE A 185 1.26 -12.98 9.60
CA PHE A 185 1.78 -11.61 9.61
C PHE A 185 1.95 -11.11 11.05
N LYS A 186 3.19 -10.74 11.39
CA LYS A 186 3.59 -10.32 12.74
C LYS A 186 3.72 -8.81 12.91
N GLY A 187 3.32 -8.04 11.90
CA GLY A 187 3.40 -6.58 11.93
C GLY A 187 4.66 -6.04 11.26
N PRO A 188 4.77 -4.70 11.18
CA PRO A 188 6.01 -4.05 10.80
C PRO A 188 7.11 -4.28 11.83
N ILE A 189 8.34 -4.31 11.35
CA ILE A 189 9.54 -4.38 12.15
C ILE A 189 10.44 -3.20 11.82
N VAL A 190 11.17 -2.70 12.82
CA VAL A 190 12.23 -1.70 12.64
C VAL A 190 13.43 -2.17 13.43
N TYR A 191 14.61 -2.15 12.80
CA TYR A 191 15.86 -2.43 13.46
C TYR A 191 16.71 -1.17 13.54
N ASP A 192 17.07 -0.74 14.74
CA ASP A 192 18.02 0.34 14.99
C ASP A 192 19.26 -0.15 15.76
N LYS A 193 19.19 -0.13 17.09
CA LYS A 193 20.10 -0.76 18.04
C LYS A 193 19.58 -2.13 18.49
N GLY A 194 18.34 -2.45 18.16
CA GLY A 194 17.70 -3.75 18.37
C GLY A 194 16.46 -3.90 17.51
N LEU A 195 15.97 -5.13 17.38
CA LEU A 195 14.75 -5.42 16.62
C LEU A 195 13.53 -4.99 17.42
N LYS A 196 12.70 -4.13 16.83
CA LYS A 196 11.40 -3.71 17.38
C LYS A 196 10.29 -4.26 16.49
N GLN A 197 9.46 -5.12 17.06
CA GLN A 197 8.24 -5.61 16.41
C GLN A 197 7.04 -4.77 16.82
N ILE A 198 6.26 -4.31 15.85
CA ILE A 198 5.14 -3.40 16.06
C ILE A 198 3.82 -4.14 15.87
N ASP A 199 3.22 -4.59 16.97
CA ASP A 199 1.98 -5.37 16.94
C ASP A 199 0.77 -4.52 16.52
N LYS A 200 0.76 -3.23 16.88
CA LYS A 200 -0.34 -2.31 16.56
C LYS A 200 0.16 -0.89 16.36
N ILE A 201 -0.27 -0.28 15.25
CA ILE A 201 -0.11 1.15 14.97
C ILE A 201 -1.41 1.85 15.37
N LYS A 202 -1.42 2.56 16.50
CA LYS A 202 -2.54 3.44 16.90
C LYS A 202 -2.35 4.83 16.30
N ASP A 203 -1.18 5.39 16.54
CA ASP A 203 -0.73 6.67 16.02
C ASP A 203 0.50 6.47 15.12
N THR A 204 0.81 7.47 14.30
CA THR A 204 2.02 7.45 13.46
C THR A 204 3.27 7.37 14.34
N LEU A 205 4.13 6.39 14.07
CA LEU A 205 5.42 6.22 14.74
C LEU A 205 6.53 6.72 13.82
N SER A 206 7.35 7.67 14.28
CA SER A 206 8.43 8.25 13.48
C SER A 206 9.82 7.81 13.97
N TYR A 207 10.70 7.52 13.03
CA TYR A 207 12.07 7.06 13.26
C TYR A 207 13.05 7.91 12.46
N GLY A 208 14.00 8.55 13.15
CA GLY A 208 15.07 9.33 12.51
C GLY A 208 16.38 8.55 12.29
N SER A 209 16.50 7.36 12.87
CA SER A 209 17.66 6.47 12.71
C SER A 209 17.20 5.02 12.80
N TYR A 210 17.63 4.20 11.83
CA TYR A 210 17.37 2.77 11.73
C TYR A 210 18.31 2.17 10.67
N LYS A 211 18.57 0.87 10.73
CA LYS A 211 19.31 0.12 9.71
C LYS A 211 18.40 -0.44 8.63
N TYR A 212 17.25 -0.97 9.04
CA TYR A 212 16.21 -1.42 8.13
C TYR A 212 14.84 -1.36 8.81
N ALA A 213 13.81 -1.34 7.99
CA ALA A 213 12.43 -1.54 8.42
C ALA A 213 11.75 -2.47 7.44
N GLY A 214 10.68 -3.13 7.85
CA GLY A 214 10.05 -4.11 6.98
C GLY A 214 8.81 -4.73 7.57
N PHE A 215 8.41 -5.82 6.96
CA PHE A 215 7.25 -6.61 7.34
C PHE A 215 7.70 -8.04 7.63
N ASP A 216 7.27 -8.54 8.78
CA ASP A 216 7.52 -9.90 9.22
C ASP A 216 6.36 -10.82 8.81
N GLU A 217 6.66 -11.86 8.03
CA GLU A 217 5.71 -12.88 7.60
C GLU A 217 6.23 -14.30 7.90
N GLY A 218 6.21 -14.68 9.18
CA GLY A 218 6.53 -16.04 9.61
C GLY A 218 8.00 -16.42 9.35
N TYR A 219 8.24 -17.28 8.35
CA TYR A 219 9.59 -17.67 7.92
C TYR A 219 10.22 -16.69 6.93
N PHE A 220 9.49 -15.68 6.48
CA PHE A 220 9.91 -14.74 5.45
C PHE A 220 9.86 -13.30 5.95
N ALA A 221 10.56 -12.42 5.26
CA ALA A 221 10.53 -10.99 5.52
C ALA A 221 10.58 -10.18 4.23
N PHE A 222 9.93 -9.01 4.26
CA PHE A 222 10.17 -7.94 3.30
C PHE A 222 10.83 -6.77 4.01
N LEU A 223 12.09 -6.50 3.71
CA LEU A 223 12.86 -5.43 4.35
C LEU A 223 13.23 -4.34 3.35
N ILE A 224 13.25 -3.12 3.85
CA ILE A 224 13.68 -1.90 3.18
C ILE A 224 14.94 -1.43 3.89
N ILE A 225 16.05 -1.44 3.16
CA ILE A 225 17.40 -1.20 3.67
C ILE A 225 17.95 0.04 2.96
N PRO A 226 18.02 1.21 3.60
CA PRO A 226 18.60 2.41 2.99
C PRO A 226 20.10 2.22 2.67
N GLU A 227 20.57 2.78 1.56
CA GLU A 227 21.99 2.74 1.19
C GLU A 227 22.69 4.10 1.26
N GLN A 228 21.94 5.20 1.13
CA GLN A 228 22.48 6.56 1.20
C GLN A 228 21.78 7.33 2.31
N GLY A 229 22.47 7.47 3.45
CA GLY A 229 21.91 8.05 4.66
C GLY A 229 20.72 7.24 5.18
N THR A 230 19.97 7.86 6.09
CA THR A 230 18.76 7.27 6.66
C THR A 230 17.61 8.25 6.45
N PRO A 231 16.75 8.05 5.43
CA PRO A 231 15.60 8.92 5.24
C PRO A 231 14.68 8.80 6.46
N PRO A 232 14.04 9.88 6.93
CA PRO A 232 13.07 9.77 8.01
C PRO A 232 11.98 8.77 7.65
N LEU A 233 11.66 7.89 8.59
CA LEU A 233 10.68 6.83 8.41
C LEU A 233 9.47 7.09 9.28
N SER A 234 8.28 6.85 8.73
CA SER A 234 7.03 6.82 9.46
C SER A 234 6.32 5.48 9.28
N LEU A 235 5.95 4.85 10.39
CA LEU A 235 5.01 3.73 10.40
C LEU A 235 3.61 4.28 10.65
N LEU A 236 2.70 4.03 9.71
CA LEU A 236 1.33 4.53 9.77
C LEU A 236 0.34 3.51 9.21
N ARG A 237 -0.95 3.83 9.28
CA ARG A 237 -2.01 3.04 8.62
C ARG A 237 -2.64 3.83 7.47
N ARG A 238 -2.95 3.13 6.38
CA ARG A 238 -3.85 3.59 5.32
C ARG A 238 -5.06 2.67 5.31
N GLY A 239 -6.15 3.12 5.92
CA GLY A 239 -7.26 2.23 6.28
C GLY A 239 -6.79 1.15 7.27
N GLU A 240 -6.90 -0.12 6.88
CA GLU A 240 -6.43 -1.22 7.71
C GLU A 240 -4.99 -1.64 7.45
N THR A 241 -4.38 -1.15 6.37
CA THR A 241 -3.07 -1.59 5.88
C THR A 241 -1.94 -0.84 6.59
N PRO A 242 -1.03 -1.53 7.29
CA PRO A 242 0.22 -0.94 7.78
C PRO A 242 1.11 -0.52 6.61
N VAL A 243 1.71 0.65 6.73
CA VAL A 243 2.57 1.24 5.70
C VAL A 243 3.86 1.76 6.35
N ILE A 244 4.97 1.45 5.70
CA ILE A 244 6.27 2.07 5.94
C ILE A 244 6.42 3.20 4.93
N SER A 245 6.49 4.43 5.41
CA SER A 245 6.59 5.63 4.58
C SER A 245 7.96 6.28 4.78
N LEU A 246 8.76 6.36 3.73
CA LEU A 246 10.04 7.04 3.75
C LEU A 246 9.90 8.47 3.24
N THR A 247 10.38 9.45 3.98
CA THR A 247 10.41 10.85 3.56
C THR A 247 11.64 11.12 2.69
N MET A 248 11.40 11.53 1.45
CA MET A 248 12.41 11.93 0.47
C MET A 248 12.45 13.46 0.36
N ARG A 249 13.56 14.06 0.81
CA ARG A 249 13.81 15.51 0.73
C ARG A 249 14.65 15.92 -0.50
N GLY A 250 15.53 15.03 -0.96
CA GLY A 250 16.38 15.24 -2.12
C GLY A 250 15.70 14.92 -3.45
N LYS A 251 16.51 14.79 -4.50
CA LYS A 251 16.05 14.30 -5.81
C LYS A 251 16.09 12.78 -5.91
N GLU A 252 16.82 12.12 -5.03
CA GLU A 252 17.13 10.70 -5.11
C GLU A 252 16.89 9.98 -3.79
N LEU A 253 16.42 8.74 -3.88
CA LEU A 253 16.34 7.77 -2.80
C LEU A 253 16.92 6.44 -3.31
N ARG A 254 17.90 5.88 -2.58
CA ARG A 254 18.47 4.56 -2.88
C ARG A 254 18.39 3.62 -1.70
N GLY A 255 18.11 2.36 -1.99
CA GLY A 255 18.09 1.30 -1.00
C GLY A 255 18.04 -0.07 -1.64
N ARG A 256 17.91 -1.07 -0.78
CA ARG A 256 17.69 -2.47 -1.14
C ARG A 256 16.39 -2.95 -0.56
N LEU A 257 15.70 -3.76 -1.34
CA LEU A 257 14.48 -4.48 -0.97
C LEU A 257 14.84 -5.95 -0.80
N TYR A 258 14.86 -6.44 0.44
CA TYR A 258 15.02 -7.87 0.71
C TYR A 258 13.65 -8.54 0.69
N VAL A 259 13.43 -9.54 -0.16
CA VAL A 259 12.15 -10.25 -0.27
C VAL A 259 12.43 -11.75 -0.24
N GLY A 260 12.51 -12.35 0.95
CA GLY A 260 13.04 -13.70 1.08
C GLY A 260 12.91 -14.35 2.46
N PRO A 261 13.50 -15.55 2.63
CA PRO A 261 13.46 -16.31 3.88
C PRO A 261 14.33 -15.65 4.96
N LYS A 262 13.86 -15.56 6.20
CA LYS A 262 14.69 -15.08 7.30
C LYS A 262 15.88 -16.01 7.50
N ARG A 263 17.08 -15.47 7.39
CA ARG A 263 18.34 -16.16 7.70
C ARG A 263 19.03 -15.46 8.85
N SER A 264 19.84 -16.19 9.59
CA SER A 264 20.54 -15.69 10.79
C SER A 264 21.65 -14.68 10.49
N ASP A 265 21.96 -14.44 9.22
CA ASP A 265 23.04 -13.57 8.73
C ASP A 265 22.55 -12.26 8.05
N LEU A 266 21.26 -11.91 8.19
CA LEU A 266 20.71 -10.63 7.72
C LEU A 266 21.12 -9.44 8.60
#